data_AF-A0A4W6DVI1-F1
#
_entry.id   AF-A0A4W6DVI1-F1
#
_cell.length_a   1.000
_cell.length_b   1.000
_cell.length_c   1.000
_cell.angle_alpha   90.00
_cell.angle_beta   90.00
_cell.angle_gamma   90.00
#
_symmetry.space_group_name_H-M   'P 1'
#
loop_
_entity.id
_entity.type
_entity.pdbx_description
1 polymer ?
#
loop_
_entity_poly.entity_id
_entity_poly.type
_entity_poly.pdbx_seq_one_letter_code
_entity_poly.pdbx_strand_id
1 'polypeptide(L)'
;MDDSFKPGDLVFAKMKGFPYWPARSDDGYKKRVPVFFFGTHQIGSLPPENIIPYVGNKMKYGSGVRIKGFAEGMWEIQNTPGVGIHSSYIFKSTSFAHLD
;
A
#
# COMPACT_ATOMS: atom_id res chain seq x y z
N MET A 1 5.18 -22.54 -2.16
CA MET A 1 4.32 -21.57 -1.46
C MET A 1 4.31 -20.34 -2.33
N ASP A 2 3.17 -20.02 -2.91
CA ASP A 2 3.00 -18.87 -3.79
C ASP A 2 2.82 -17.64 -2.88
N ASP A 3 3.92 -17.19 -2.26
CA ASP A 3 3.96 -16.10 -1.26
C ASP A 3 3.83 -14.71 -1.92
N SER A 4 2.95 -14.61 -2.92
CA SER A 4 2.65 -13.36 -3.61
C SER A 4 1.55 -12.59 -2.86
N PHE A 5 1.78 -11.29 -2.66
CA PHE A 5 0.77 -10.37 -2.11
C PHE A 5 -0.47 -10.34 -3.01
N LYS A 6 -1.64 -10.44 -2.40
CA LYS A 6 -2.94 -10.33 -3.08
C LYS A 6 -3.41 -8.87 -3.05
N PRO A 7 -4.24 -8.44 -4.01
CA PRO A 7 -4.90 -7.14 -3.92
C PRO A 7 -5.66 -7.02 -2.60
N GLY A 8 -5.44 -5.93 -1.88
CA GLY A 8 -6.06 -5.67 -0.58
C GLY A 8 -5.24 -6.09 0.64
N ASP A 9 -4.13 -6.82 0.48
CA ASP A 9 -3.29 -7.17 1.63
C ASP A 9 -2.73 -5.90 2.29
N LEU A 10 -2.85 -5.86 3.61
CA LEU A 10 -2.29 -4.78 4.42
C LEU A 10 -0.81 -5.05 4.66
N VAL A 11 0.01 -4.07 4.32
CA VAL A 11 1.47 -4.21 4.29
C VAL A 11 2.16 -2.99 4.87
N PHE A 12 3.43 -3.14 5.22
CA PHE A 12 4.36 -2.01 5.23
C PHE A 12 5.20 -2.04 3.97
N ALA A 13 5.32 -0.88 3.33
CA ALA A 13 6.10 -0.68 2.12
C ALA A 13 7.36 0.14 2.42
N LYS A 14 8.52 -0.33 1.95
CA LYS A 14 9.82 0.31 2.17
C LYS A 14 10.29 1.08 0.94
N MET A 15 10.22 2.40 0.99
CA MET A 15 10.84 3.28 0.00
C MET A 15 12.27 3.68 0.43
N LYS A 16 13.15 3.96 -0.54
CA LYS A 16 14.50 4.49 -0.25
C LYS A 16 14.38 5.86 0.43
N GLY A 17 15.07 6.04 1.56
CA GLY A 17 15.06 7.31 2.32
C GLY A 17 13.85 7.51 3.24
N PHE A 18 12.86 6.62 3.22
CA PHE A 18 11.67 6.69 4.08
C PHE A 18 11.64 5.54 5.08
N PRO A 19 10.93 5.66 6.21
CA PRO A 19 10.61 4.53 7.06
C PRO A 19 9.72 3.52 6.31
N TYR A 20 9.51 2.35 6.90
CA TYR A 20 8.44 1.45 6.49
C TYR A 20 7.11 2.18 6.63
N TRP A 21 6.32 2.28 5.56
CA TRP A 21 5.10 3.08 5.51
C TRP A 21 3.86 2.18 5.43
N PRO A 22 2.77 2.48 6.17
CA PRO A 22 1.53 1.69 6.10
C PRO A 22 0.91 1.79 4.69
N ALA A 23 0.64 0.65 4.07
CA ALA A 23 0.13 0.58 2.72
C ALA A 23 -0.81 -0.61 2.51
N ARG A 24 -1.49 -0.60 1.36
CA ARG A 24 -2.31 -1.71 0.86
C ARG A 24 -1.81 -2.11 -0.51
N SER A 25 -1.57 -3.40 -0.75
CA SER A 25 -1.25 -3.90 -2.09
C SER A 25 -2.45 -3.82 -3.01
N ASP A 26 -2.19 -3.64 -4.29
CA ASP A 26 -3.17 -3.73 -5.37
C ASP A 26 -2.67 -4.76 -6.39
N ASP A 27 -3.52 -5.08 -7.36
CA ASP A 27 -3.25 -6.11 -8.37
C ASP A 27 -1.97 -5.80 -9.15
N GLY A 28 -1.03 -6.72 -9.04
CA GLY A 28 0.35 -6.55 -9.44
C GLY A 28 0.78 -7.51 -10.53
N TYR A 29 1.87 -7.16 -11.20
CA TYR A 29 2.52 -8.02 -12.17
C TYR A 29 3.81 -8.56 -11.56
N LYS A 30 4.10 -9.86 -11.75
CA LYS A 30 5.15 -10.70 -11.10
C LYS A 30 6.47 -10.06 -10.63
N LYS A 31 6.90 -8.90 -11.17
CA LYS A 31 8.14 -8.20 -10.80
C LYS A 31 7.96 -7.07 -9.79
N ARG A 32 6.75 -6.50 -9.64
CA ARG A 32 6.48 -5.39 -8.72
C ARG A 32 5.07 -5.46 -8.16
N VAL A 33 4.93 -5.02 -6.91
CA VAL A 33 3.68 -4.92 -6.17
C VAL A 33 3.24 -3.45 -6.19
N PRO A 34 2.15 -3.11 -6.91
CA PRO A 34 1.49 -1.83 -6.75
C PRO A 34 0.96 -1.66 -5.33
N VAL A 35 1.12 -0.48 -4.77
CA VAL A 35 0.70 -0.17 -3.41
C VAL A 35 0.04 1.20 -3.32
N PHE A 36 -1.01 1.29 -2.52
CA PHE A 36 -1.61 2.53 -2.04
C PHE A 36 -1.00 2.84 -0.67
N PHE A 37 -0.38 4.01 -0.52
CA PHE A 37 0.17 4.46 0.76
C PHE A 37 -0.90 5.19 1.58
N PHE A 38 -1.24 4.67 2.75
CA PHE A 38 -2.19 5.33 3.65
C PHE A 38 -1.63 6.67 4.16
N GLY A 39 -2.53 7.60 4.48
CA GLY A 39 -2.25 8.96 4.96
C GLY A 39 -1.76 9.94 3.90
N THR A 40 -1.05 9.48 2.86
CA THR A 40 -0.67 10.34 1.71
C THR A 40 -1.53 10.09 0.48
N HIS A 41 -2.20 8.92 0.42
CA HIS A 41 -3.00 8.44 -0.70
C HIS A 41 -2.24 8.40 -2.03
N GLN A 42 -0.91 8.36 -1.95
CA GLN A 42 -0.06 8.20 -3.13
C GLN A 42 -0.05 6.73 -3.57
N ILE A 43 0.19 6.53 -4.87
CA ILE A 43 0.36 5.20 -5.45
C ILE A 43 1.83 4.99 -5.78
N GLY A 44 2.34 3.79 -5.49
CA GLY A 44 3.67 3.36 -5.90
C GLY A 44 3.68 1.94 -6.45
N SER A 45 4.83 1.51 -6.92
CA SER A 45 5.07 0.14 -7.36
C SER A 45 6.47 -0.29 -6.96
N LEU A 46 6.56 -1.23 -6.02
CA LEU A 46 7.81 -1.63 -5.36
C LEU A 46 8.13 -3.10 -5.64
N PRO A 47 9.41 -3.50 -5.59
CA PRO A 47 9.73 -4.91 -5.71
C PRO A 47 9.28 -5.68 -4.44
N PRO A 48 8.93 -6.97 -4.55
CA PRO A 48 8.35 -7.74 -3.45
C PRO A 48 9.17 -7.73 -2.14
N GLU A 49 10.50 -7.73 -2.23
CA GLU A 49 11.40 -7.71 -1.07
C GLU A 49 11.31 -6.44 -0.22
N ASN A 50 10.73 -5.36 -0.76
CA ASN A 50 10.49 -4.10 -0.05
C ASN A 50 9.08 -4.03 0.55
N ILE A 51 8.31 -5.12 0.48
CA ILE A 51 6.97 -5.21 1.05
C ILE A 51 7.00 -6.27 2.14
N ILE A 52 6.44 -5.95 3.30
CA ILE A 52 6.28 -6.89 4.41
C ILE A 52 4.84 -6.87 4.93
N PRO A 53 4.29 -8.01 5.40
CA PRO A 53 2.94 -8.04 5.94
C PRO A 53 2.76 -7.07 7.10
N TYR A 54 1.64 -6.34 7.17
CA TYR A 54 1.33 -5.47 8.30
C TYR A 54 1.16 -6.26 9.60
N VAL A 55 0.40 -7.36 9.52
CA VAL A 55 0.18 -8.28 10.64
C VAL A 55 1.52 -8.92 11.03
N GLY A 56 1.80 -8.98 12.33
CA GLY A 56 3.08 -9.45 12.87
C GLY A 56 4.20 -8.41 12.90
N ASN A 57 4.12 -7.36 12.08
CA ASN A 57 5.16 -6.33 11.98
C ASN A 57 4.77 -4.96 12.56
N LYS A 58 3.49 -4.76 12.92
CA LYS A 58 2.96 -3.51 13.49
C LYS A 58 3.78 -2.95 14.65
N MET A 59 4.19 -3.78 15.62
CA MET A 59 4.96 -3.29 16.78
C MET A 59 6.32 -2.72 16.37
N LYS A 60 6.94 -3.29 15.34
CA LYS A 60 8.28 -2.91 14.89
C LYS A 60 8.28 -1.65 14.03
N TYR A 61 7.27 -1.48 13.17
CA TYR A 61 7.26 -0.41 12.18
C TYR A 61 6.12 0.60 12.34
N GLY A 62 5.16 0.36 13.23
CA GLY A 62 3.94 1.17 13.37
C GLY A 62 4.06 2.39 14.27
N SER A 63 5.25 2.76 14.74
CA SER A 63 5.45 3.88 15.68
C SER A 63 6.81 4.56 15.48
N GLY A 64 7.06 5.66 16.19
CA GLY A 64 8.36 6.37 16.19
C GLY A 64 8.64 7.23 14.95
N VAL A 65 7.72 7.26 13.98
CA VAL A 65 7.85 8.07 12.75
C VAL A 65 7.11 9.39 12.92
N ARG A 66 7.81 10.51 12.70
CA ARG A 66 7.28 11.89 12.81
C ARG A 66 6.99 12.56 11.46
N ILE A 67 7.06 11.81 10.37
CA ILE A 67 6.77 12.32 9.02
C ILE A 67 5.26 12.56 8.90
N LYS A 68 4.87 13.72 8.34
CA LYS A 68 3.47 14.07 8.11
C LYS A 68 2.74 12.97 7.34
N GLY A 69 1.52 12.64 7.76
CA GLY A 69 0.71 11.59 7.16
C GLY A 69 0.98 10.18 7.71
N PHE A 70 2.08 9.94 8.44
CA PHE A 70 2.36 8.60 8.95
C PHE A 70 1.35 8.14 10.01
N ALA A 71 1.08 8.99 11.02
CA ALA A 71 0.13 8.68 12.08
C ALA A 71 -1.30 8.49 11.54
N GLU A 72 -1.70 9.35 10.59
CA GLU A 72 -2.95 9.22 9.85
C GLU A 72 -3.00 7.92 9.06
N GLY A 73 -1.94 7.57 8.33
CA GLY A 73 -1.88 6.31 7.58
C GLY A 73 -1.95 5.08 8.47
N MET A 74 -1.35 5.14 9.66
CA MET A 74 -1.47 4.08 10.69
C MET A 74 -2.89 3.98 11.26
N TRP A 75 -3.64 5.09 11.30
CA TRP A 75 -5.04 5.07 11.69
C TRP A 75 -5.92 4.49 10.57
N GLU A 76 -5.70 4.92 9.32
CA GLU A 76 -6.48 4.44 8.17
C GLU A 76 -6.33 2.93 7.94
N ILE A 77 -5.10 2.41 7.97
CA ILE A 77 -4.86 0.96 7.79
C ILE A 77 -5.61 0.10 8.83
N GLN A 78 -5.92 0.67 10.01
CA GLN A 78 -6.63 -0.03 11.09
C GLN A 78 -8.15 0.15 11.03
N ASN A 79 -8.62 1.33 10.63
CA ASN A 79 -10.03 1.72 10.79
C ASN A 79 -10.77 1.85 9.47
N THR A 80 -10.07 2.22 8.40
CA THR A 80 -10.62 2.46 7.07
C THR A 80 -9.74 1.83 5.97
N PRO A 81 -9.40 0.52 6.06
CA PRO A 81 -8.47 -0.11 5.12
C PRO A 81 -8.96 -0.11 3.68
N GLY A 82 -10.23 0.20 3.42
CA GLY A 82 -10.81 0.36 2.08
C GLY A 82 -10.77 1.78 1.49
N VAL A 83 -10.17 2.76 2.18
CA VAL A 83 -10.10 4.14 1.66
C VAL A 83 -9.36 4.18 0.31
N GLY A 84 -9.86 5.02 -0.61
CA GLY A 84 -9.31 5.20 -1.95
C GLY A 84 -9.62 4.07 -2.95
N ILE A 85 -10.25 2.96 -2.52
CA ILE A 85 -10.57 1.83 -3.41
C ILE A 85 -11.50 2.25 -4.56
N HIS A 86 -12.55 3.05 -4.27
CA HIS A 86 -13.47 3.55 -5.29
C HIS A 86 -12.75 4.38 -6.36
N SER A 87 -11.85 5.27 -5.94
CA SER A 87 -11.06 6.09 -6.87
C SER A 87 -10.15 5.22 -7.73
N SER A 88 -9.45 4.23 -7.15
CA SER A 88 -8.59 3.33 -7.93
C SER A 88 -9.36 2.50 -8.96
N TYR A 89 -10.55 1.99 -8.61
CA TYR A 89 -11.39 1.28 -9.58
C TYR A 89 -11.85 2.21 -10.71
N ILE A 90 -12.26 3.44 -10.39
CA ILE A 90 -12.67 4.44 -11.41
C ILE A 90 -11.51 4.78 -12.35
N PHE A 91 -10.29 4.98 -11.82
CA PHE A 91 -9.11 5.24 -12.64
C PHE A 91 -8.73 4.06 -13.54
N LYS A 92 -8.80 2.81 -13.02
CA LYS A 92 -8.60 1.62 -13.86
C LYS A 92 -9.68 1.53 -14.93
N SER A 93 -10.96 1.67 -14.58
CA SER A 93 -12.06 1.55 -15.54
C SER A 93 -12.03 2.62 -16.63
N THR A 94 -11.67 3.86 -16.30
CA THR A 94 -11.56 4.94 -17.31
C THR A 94 -10.33 4.77 -18.20
N SER A 95 -9.20 4.32 -17.66
CA SER A 95 -8.00 4.04 -18.46
C SER A 95 -8.17 2.88 -19.44
N PHE A 96 -8.99 1.87 -19.11
CA PHE A 96 -9.31 0.78 -20.04
C PHE A 96 -10.35 1.19 -21.09
N ALA A 97 -11.26 2.11 -20.77
CA ALA A 97 -12.29 2.60 -21.68
C ALA A 97 -11.79 3.58 -22.78
N HIS A 98 -10.48 3.84 -22.86
CA HIS A 98 -9.86 4.67 -23.92
C HIS A 98 -8.92 3.88 -24.83
N LEU A 99 -8.97 2.53 -24.76
CA LEU A 99 -8.17 1.63 -25.58
C LEU A 99 -8.96 0.92 -26.69
N ASP A 100 -10.20 1.36 -26.97
CA ASP A 100 -11.02 0.92 -28.12
C ASP A 100 -11.09 1.99 -29.22
#